data_AF-A0AAV1JEQ1-F1
#
_entry.id   AF-A0AAV1JEQ1-F1
#
_cell.length_a   1.000
_cell.length_b   1.000
_cell.length_c   1.000
_cell.angle_alpha   90.00
_cell.angle_beta   90.00
_cell.angle_gamma   90.00
#
_symmetry.space_group_name_H-M   'P 1'
#
loop_
_entity.id
_entity.type
_entity.pdbx_description
1 polymer ?
#
loop_
_entity_poly.entity_id
_entity_poly.type
_entity_poly.pdbx_seq_one_letter_code
_entity_poly.pdbx_strand_id
1 'polypeptide(L)'
;MAKKRSKATDKKKISLVFDEAKRKDFLCGFRKRKLERKKKAQEELQRLLKEEKKRIKQENKESYKKLVVSSRPIPDLEQILQEEYEDDDVNVKIVELSSDTLQKKDIVIGENKPKLTQEKGVKDKKEKVNHHGVPGMESEVEDEKEDSDSEENKELKTKKEVKKILKIQATKKLQKSKIFQMKNKLDRIQNKKTQKKKVKNEQKKDKSKKKNHRKK
;
A
#
# COMPACT_ATOMS: atom_id res chain seq x y z
N MET A 1 -76.23 9.96 14.68
CA MET A 1 -75.54 9.85 13.37
C MET A 1 -74.60 8.65 13.40
N ALA A 2 -74.98 7.50 12.83
CA ALA A 2 -74.19 6.26 12.89
C ALA A 2 -73.16 6.17 11.74
N LYS A 3 -71.90 5.89 12.07
CA LYS A 3 -70.79 5.68 11.11
C LYS A 3 -71.02 4.40 10.28
N LYS A 4 -71.19 4.53 8.97
CA LYS A 4 -71.22 3.38 8.03
C LYS A 4 -69.83 2.71 8.00
N ARG A 5 -69.78 1.43 8.38
CA ARG A 5 -68.58 0.59 8.26
C ARG A 5 -68.28 0.34 6.78
N SER A 6 -67.09 0.70 6.31
CA SER A 6 -66.66 0.43 4.93
C SER A 6 -66.56 -1.08 4.71
N LYS A 7 -67.28 -1.60 3.71
CA LYS A 7 -67.21 -3.01 3.31
C LYS A 7 -65.76 -3.35 2.98
N ALA A 8 -65.16 -4.29 3.71
CA ALA A 8 -63.83 -4.80 3.42
C ALA A 8 -63.83 -5.34 1.99
N THR A 9 -63.03 -4.75 1.11
CA THR A 9 -62.86 -5.22 -0.26
C THR A 9 -62.27 -6.63 -0.21
N ASP A 10 -63.01 -7.63 -0.69
CA ASP A 10 -62.56 -9.01 -0.76
C ASP A 10 -61.20 -9.06 -1.46
N LYS A 11 -60.17 -9.50 -0.71
CA LYS A 11 -58.82 -9.63 -1.25
C LYS A 11 -58.86 -10.71 -2.33
N LYS A 12 -58.68 -10.31 -3.59
CA LYS A 12 -58.61 -11.23 -4.72
C LYS A 12 -57.49 -12.25 -4.47
N LYS A 13 -57.77 -13.53 -4.70
CA LYS A 13 -56.79 -14.61 -4.56
C LYS A 13 -55.66 -14.40 -5.58
N ILE A 14 -54.42 -14.39 -5.12
CA ILE A 14 -53.23 -14.26 -5.96
C ILE A 14 -52.77 -15.66 -6.34
N SER A 15 -52.85 -16.01 -7.63
CA SER A 15 -52.33 -17.27 -8.15
C SER A 15 -50.85 -17.11 -8.50
N LEU A 16 -49.98 -17.77 -7.73
CA LEU A 16 -48.56 -17.91 -8.08
C LEU A 16 -48.40 -19.07 -9.06
N VAL A 17 -48.29 -18.75 -10.34
CA VAL A 17 -48.01 -19.73 -11.39
C VAL A 17 -46.55 -19.59 -11.80
N PHE A 18 -45.83 -20.71 -11.82
CA PHE A 18 -44.47 -20.72 -12.34
C PHE A 18 -44.49 -20.69 -13.86
N ASP A 19 -43.66 -19.85 -14.43
CA ASP A 19 -43.35 -19.89 -15.85
C ASP A 19 -42.64 -21.22 -16.16
N GLU A 20 -43.33 -22.10 -16.88
CA GLU A 20 -42.83 -23.46 -17.17
C GLU A 20 -41.53 -23.45 -17.96
N ALA A 21 -41.32 -22.44 -18.81
CA ALA A 21 -40.09 -22.30 -19.58
C ALA A 21 -38.91 -22.01 -18.65
N LYS A 22 -39.08 -21.05 -17.73
CA LYS A 22 -38.06 -20.74 -16.70
C LYS A 22 -37.83 -21.92 -15.76
N ARG A 23 -38.87 -22.69 -15.45
CA ARG A 23 -38.75 -23.92 -14.64
C ARG A 23 -37.92 -24.98 -15.36
N LYS A 24 -38.18 -25.23 -16.65
CA LYS A 24 -37.39 -26.15 -17.48
C LYS A 24 -35.92 -25.70 -17.57
N ASP A 25 -35.67 -24.41 -17.82
CA ASP A 25 -34.32 -23.85 -17.82
C ASP A 25 -33.63 -23.97 -16.46
N PHE A 26 -34.34 -23.75 -15.36
CA PHE A 26 -33.79 -23.91 -14.01
C PHE A 26 -33.45 -25.37 -13.70
N LEU A 27 -34.27 -26.32 -14.13
CA LEU A 27 -34.05 -27.76 -13.90
C LEU A 27 -32.96 -28.33 -14.82
N CYS A 28 -32.93 -27.98 -16.10
CA CYS A 28 -31.94 -28.51 -17.05
C CYS A 28 -30.65 -27.66 -17.13
N GLY A 29 -30.68 -26.42 -16.63
CA GLY A 29 -29.60 -25.43 -16.75
C GLY A 29 -28.39 -25.65 -15.85
N PHE A 30 -28.21 -26.82 -15.23
CA PHE A 30 -27.06 -27.10 -14.35
C PHE A 30 -25.70 -26.84 -15.01
N ARG A 31 -25.55 -27.20 -16.29
CA ARG A 31 -24.32 -26.92 -17.05
C ARG A 31 -24.10 -25.42 -17.24
N LYS A 32 -25.16 -24.66 -17.56
CA LYS A 32 -25.12 -23.18 -17.69
C LYS A 32 -24.64 -22.55 -16.36
N ARG A 33 -25.30 -22.86 -15.24
CA ARG A 33 -24.93 -22.40 -13.90
C ARG A 33 -23.52 -22.81 -13.47
N LYS A 34 -23.08 -24.01 -13.84
CA LYS A 34 -21.71 -24.48 -13.53
C LYS A 34 -20.66 -23.68 -14.30
N LEU A 35 -20.94 -23.32 -15.55
CA LEU A 35 -20.06 -22.46 -16.35
C LEU A 35 -20.06 -21.03 -15.82
N GLU A 36 -21.22 -20.47 -15.48
CA GLU A 36 -21.34 -19.14 -14.88
C GLU A 36 -20.55 -19.04 -13.57
N ARG A 37 -20.71 -20.00 -12.65
CA ARG A 37 -19.94 -20.03 -11.40
C ARG A 37 -18.43 -20.10 -11.66
N LYS A 38 -17.99 -20.88 -12.64
CA LYS A 38 -16.57 -20.94 -13.04
C LYS A 38 -16.07 -19.61 -13.60
N LYS A 39 -16.87 -18.97 -14.45
CA LYS A 39 -16.56 -17.67 -15.05
C LYS A 39 -16.45 -16.59 -13.97
N LYS A 40 -17.42 -16.53 -13.05
CA LYS A 40 -17.41 -15.60 -11.92
C LYS A 40 -16.17 -15.76 -11.06
N ALA A 41 -15.79 -16.99 -10.71
CA ALA A 41 -14.57 -17.25 -9.94
C ALA A 41 -13.28 -16.86 -10.70
N GLN A 42 -13.25 -17.00 -12.03
CA GLN A 42 -12.12 -16.54 -12.86
C GLN A 42 -12.04 -15.01 -12.92
N GLU A 43 -13.18 -14.33 -13.10
CA GLU A 43 -13.27 -12.87 -13.13
C GLU A 43 -12.86 -12.27 -11.77
N GLU A 44 -13.32 -12.86 -10.67
CA GLU A 44 -12.93 -12.47 -9.31
C GLU A 44 -11.42 -12.62 -9.08
N LEU A 45 -10.84 -13.76 -9.46
CA LEU A 45 -9.39 -13.97 -9.38
C LEU A 45 -8.62 -12.93 -10.22
N GLN A 46 -9.11 -12.60 -11.42
CA GLN A 46 -8.50 -11.57 -12.26
C GLN A 46 -8.61 -10.18 -11.66
N ARG A 47 -9.74 -9.84 -11.04
CA ARG A 47 -9.94 -8.58 -10.33
C ARG A 47 -8.94 -8.44 -9.19
N LEU A 48 -8.84 -9.46 -8.34
CA LEU A 48 -7.88 -9.52 -7.24
C LEU A 48 -6.43 -9.37 -7.74
N LEU A 49 -6.06 -10.01 -8.86
CA LEU A 49 -4.73 -9.84 -9.47
C LEU A 49 -4.47 -8.41 -9.95
N LYS A 50 -5.49 -7.71 -10.46
CA LYS A 50 -5.36 -6.31 -10.90
C LYS A 50 -5.20 -5.38 -9.71
N GLU A 51 -5.99 -5.58 -8.66
CA GLU A 51 -5.91 -4.81 -7.41
C GLU A 51 -4.55 -5.00 -6.75
N GLU A 52 -4.04 -6.24 -6.67
CA GLU A 52 -2.72 -6.53 -6.12
C GLU A 52 -1.59 -5.88 -6.93
N LYS A 53 -1.67 -5.92 -8.28
CA LYS A 53 -0.74 -5.21 -9.15
C LYS A 53 -0.77 -3.71 -8.93
N LYS A 54 -1.96 -3.13 -8.74
CA LYS A 54 -2.14 -1.70 -8.49
C LYS A 54 -1.52 -1.31 -7.15
N ARG A 55 -1.78 -2.08 -6.09
CA ARG A 55 -1.21 -1.89 -4.76
C ARG A 55 0.32 -1.91 -4.79
N ILE A 56 0.92 -2.96 -5.37
CA ILE A 56 2.38 -3.08 -5.49
C ILE A 56 2.95 -1.93 -6.32
N LYS A 57 2.28 -1.50 -7.39
CA LYS A 57 2.76 -0.36 -8.20
C LYS A 57 2.72 0.96 -7.42
N GLN A 58 1.70 1.19 -6.61
CA GLN A 58 1.59 2.37 -5.74
C GLN A 58 2.70 2.37 -4.68
N GLU A 59 2.87 1.25 -3.98
CA GLU A 59 3.93 1.06 -2.98
C GLU A 59 5.33 1.30 -3.57
N ASN A 60 5.60 0.80 -4.78
CA ASN A 60 6.88 1.05 -5.45
C ASN A 60 7.07 2.50 -5.91
N LYS A 61 5.98 3.21 -6.24
CA LYS A 61 6.04 4.64 -6.58
C LYS A 61 6.35 5.45 -5.33
N GLU A 62 5.74 5.10 -4.21
CA GLU A 62 5.99 5.73 -2.91
C GLU A 62 7.41 5.46 -2.42
N SER A 63 7.90 4.22 -2.51
CA SER A 63 9.29 3.90 -2.15
C SER A 63 10.29 4.61 -3.05
N TYR A 64 10.03 4.69 -4.36
CA TYR A 64 10.85 5.50 -5.27
C TYR A 64 10.83 6.98 -4.90
N LYS A 65 9.66 7.54 -4.57
CA LYS A 65 9.54 8.94 -4.15
C LYS A 65 10.34 9.18 -2.86
N LYS A 66 10.23 8.29 -1.87
CA LYS A 66 11.01 8.38 -0.63
C LYS A 66 12.51 8.39 -0.91
N LEU A 67 13.01 7.40 -1.66
CA LEU A 67 14.43 7.27 -2.03
C LEU A 67 14.96 8.46 -2.86
N VAL A 68 14.15 9.02 -3.76
CA VAL A 68 14.58 10.12 -4.63
C VAL A 68 14.43 11.48 -3.96
N VAL A 69 13.40 11.69 -3.14
CA VAL A 69 13.24 12.94 -2.38
C VAL A 69 14.31 13.04 -1.31
N SER A 70 14.62 11.95 -0.61
CA SER A 70 15.74 11.92 0.34
C SER A 70 17.10 12.09 -0.32
N SER A 71 17.24 11.78 -1.62
CA SER A 71 18.48 11.98 -2.36
C SER A 71 18.59 13.34 -3.05
N ARG A 72 17.62 14.25 -2.88
CA ARG A 72 17.79 15.62 -3.38
C ARG A 72 18.70 16.37 -2.41
N PRO A 73 19.68 17.16 -2.90
CA PRO A 73 20.43 18.04 -2.02
C PRO A 73 19.43 18.97 -1.33
N ILE A 74 19.46 18.99 0.00
CA ILE A 74 18.71 19.95 0.79
C ILE A 74 19.31 21.32 0.43
N PRO A 75 18.50 22.34 0.09
CA PRO A 75 19.04 23.67 -0.16
C PRO A 75 19.84 24.12 1.07
N ASP A 76 21.02 24.68 0.83
CA ASP A 76 21.80 25.26 1.92
C ASP A 76 20.99 26.38 2.59
N LEU A 77 21.08 26.47 3.91
CA LEU A 77 20.31 27.44 4.70
C LEU A 77 20.52 28.88 4.21
N GLU A 78 21.72 29.20 3.71
CA GLU A 78 22.05 30.50 3.11
C GLU A 78 21.18 30.85 1.90
N GLN A 79 20.80 29.85 1.09
CA GLN A 79 20.00 30.07 -0.11
C GLN A 79 18.53 30.34 0.22
N ILE A 80 18.03 29.77 1.32
CA ILE A 80 16.68 30.03 1.86
C ILE A 80 16.63 31.41 2.54
N LEU A 81 17.71 31.80 3.23
CA LEU A 81 17.84 33.11 3.88
C LEU A 81 17.98 34.29 2.88
N GLN A 82 18.38 34.00 1.64
CA GLN A 82 18.49 34.99 0.56
C GLN A 82 17.17 35.28 -0.15
N GLU A 83 16.15 34.42 -0.03
CA GLU A 83 14.83 34.68 -0.61
C GLU A 83 14.15 35.83 0.15
N GLU A 84 13.98 36.97 -0.54
CA GLU A 84 13.22 38.11 -0.02
C GLU A 84 11.73 37.78 -0.08
N TYR A 85 11.07 37.85 1.08
CA TYR A 85 9.62 37.68 1.18
C TYR A 85 8.97 39.03 0.93
N GLU A 86 8.18 39.12 -0.14
CA GLU A 86 7.29 40.26 -0.40
C GLU A 86 5.93 39.98 0.27
N ASP A 87 5.63 40.70 1.35
CA ASP A 87 4.26 40.82 1.87
C ASP A 87 3.63 42.12 1.30
N ASP A 88 2.29 42.17 1.23
CA ASP A 88 1.52 43.22 0.53
C ASP A 88 1.85 44.67 0.93
N ASP A 89 2.48 44.90 2.11
CA ASP A 89 2.87 46.21 2.61
C ASP A 89 4.38 46.36 2.95
N VAL A 90 5.17 45.28 3.08
CA VAL A 90 6.57 45.34 3.57
C VAL A 90 7.43 44.18 3.04
N ASN A 91 8.67 44.47 2.64
CA ASN A 91 9.67 43.45 2.33
C ASN A 91 10.52 43.11 3.57
N VAL A 92 10.56 41.83 3.96
CA VAL A 92 11.32 41.36 5.13
C VAL A 92 12.50 40.49 4.67
N LYS A 93 13.71 40.84 5.11
CA LYS A 93 14.95 40.08 4.87
C LYS A 93 15.52 39.54 6.17
N ILE A 94 15.57 38.22 6.30
CA ILE A 94 16.10 37.55 7.50
C ILE A 94 17.61 37.36 7.30
N VAL A 95 18.41 38.25 7.89
CA VAL A 95 19.88 38.18 7.88
C VAL A 95 20.37 38.00 9.30
N GLU A 96 21.30 37.07 9.52
CA GLU A 96 22.00 36.96 10.80
C GLU A 96 22.90 38.20 11.00
N LEU A 97 22.55 39.04 11.97
CA LEU A 97 23.35 40.21 12.32
C LEU A 97 24.30 39.85 13.46
N SER A 98 25.61 39.95 13.20
CA SER A 98 26.63 39.84 14.24
C SER A 98 26.62 41.08 15.14
N SER A 99 27.06 40.93 16.39
CA SER A 99 27.22 42.02 17.37
C SER A 99 27.92 43.25 16.81
N ASP A 100 28.93 43.04 15.96
CA ASP A 100 29.74 44.10 15.37
C ASP A 100 28.93 44.92 14.34
N THR A 101 28.03 44.27 13.60
CA THR A 101 27.14 44.96 12.65
C THR A 101 26.03 45.74 13.34
N LEU A 102 25.52 45.21 14.47
CA LEU A 102 24.53 45.88 15.32
C LEU A 102 25.11 47.15 15.96
N GLN A 103 26.36 47.08 16.43
CA GLN A 103 27.08 48.23 16.99
C GLN A 103 27.38 49.30 15.93
N LYS A 104 27.81 48.91 14.71
CA LYS A 104 28.10 49.86 13.63
C LYS A 104 26.87 50.61 13.10
N LYS A 105 25.68 50.00 13.19
CA LYS A 105 24.43 50.60 12.72
C LYS A 105 23.66 51.35 13.82
N ASP A 106 24.22 51.45 15.04
CA ASP A 106 23.58 52.10 16.21
C ASP A 106 22.15 51.57 16.50
N ILE A 107 21.89 50.29 16.20
CA ILE A 107 20.58 49.64 16.46
C ILE A 107 20.51 49.11 17.91
N VAL A 108 21.66 49.03 18.59
CA VAL A 108 21.74 48.54 19.97
C VAL A 108 21.15 49.57 20.92
N ILE A 109 19.90 49.33 21.35
CA ILE A 109 19.34 49.96 22.54
C ILE A 109 20.19 49.43 23.71
N GLY A 110 20.96 50.32 24.33
CA GLY A 110 21.96 49.99 25.34
C GLY A 110 21.45 49.09 26.47
N GLU A 111 22.38 48.46 27.19
CA GLU A 111 22.07 47.46 28.23
C GLU A 111 20.98 47.96 29.19
N ASN A 112 19.81 47.31 29.15
CA ASN A 112 18.71 47.58 30.08
C ASN A 112 19.07 46.99 31.46
N LYS A 113 19.97 47.68 32.16
CA LYS A 113 20.36 47.31 33.53
C LYS A 113 19.34 47.91 34.51
N PRO A 114 18.58 47.09 35.25
CA PRO A 114 17.82 47.60 36.39
C PRO A 114 18.81 48.16 37.40
N LYS A 115 18.49 49.33 37.99
CA LYS A 115 19.27 49.89 39.10
C LYS A 115 19.15 48.95 40.31
N LEU A 116 20.10 48.03 40.44
CA LEU A 116 20.21 47.12 41.56
C LEU A 116 20.80 47.86 42.76
N THR A 117 19.93 48.18 43.73
CA THR A 117 20.35 48.32 45.13
C THR A 117 20.93 46.99 45.60
N GLN A 118 22.19 47.03 46.03
CA GLN A 118 22.92 45.87 46.50
C GLN A 118 22.37 45.41 47.85
N GLU A 119 21.85 44.18 47.92
CA GLU A 119 21.87 43.40 49.16
C GLU A 119 22.25 41.93 48.91
N LYS A 120 22.78 41.33 49.96
CA LYS A 120 23.72 40.20 50.01
C LYS A 120 23.09 38.89 49.54
N GLY A 121 23.91 38.07 48.89
CA GLY A 121 23.46 36.87 48.19
C GLY A 121 23.24 35.61 49.02
N VAL A 122 22.75 34.57 48.33
CA VAL A 122 22.80 33.17 48.73
C VAL A 122 23.01 32.30 47.48
N LYS A 123 23.79 31.24 47.68
CA LYS A 123 24.43 30.33 46.72
C LYS A 123 23.46 29.37 46.02
N ASP A 124 23.91 28.92 44.85
CA ASP A 124 23.37 27.85 44.00
C ASP A 124 23.05 26.53 44.73
N LYS A 125 21.94 25.88 44.34
CA LYS A 125 21.80 24.42 44.34
C LYS A 125 21.05 23.93 43.09
N LYS A 126 21.75 23.12 42.30
CA LYS A 126 21.23 22.31 41.20
C LYS A 126 20.58 21.05 41.79
N GLU A 127 19.30 20.82 41.54
CA GLU A 127 18.66 19.53 41.80
C GLU A 127 18.62 18.68 40.52
N LYS A 128 19.17 17.47 40.62
CA LYS A 128 19.10 16.43 39.59
C LYS A 128 17.79 15.66 39.80
N VAL A 129 16.92 15.66 38.80
CA VAL A 129 15.74 14.78 38.78
C VAL A 129 16.19 13.39 38.33
N ASN A 130 16.27 12.46 39.27
CA ASN A 130 16.44 11.04 38.99
C ASN A 130 15.10 10.48 38.48
N HIS A 131 15.06 10.06 37.21
CA HIS A 131 13.97 9.20 36.72
C HIS A 131 14.16 7.79 37.31
N HIS A 132 13.50 7.51 38.43
CA HIS A 132 13.24 6.12 38.81
C HIS A 132 12.08 5.60 37.96
N GLY A 133 12.38 4.64 37.08
CA GLY A 133 11.37 3.89 36.33
C GLY A 133 10.45 3.14 37.30
N VAL A 134 9.15 3.23 37.06
CA VAL A 134 8.10 2.60 37.86
C VAL A 134 8.15 1.08 37.61
N PRO A 135 8.39 0.25 38.65
CA PRO A 135 8.30 -1.21 38.53
C PRO A 135 6.86 -1.63 38.15
N GLY A 136 6.71 -2.45 37.12
CA GLY A 136 5.40 -2.94 36.64
C GLY A 136 4.95 -2.42 35.27
N MET A 137 5.78 -1.64 34.57
CA MET A 137 5.56 -1.24 33.17
C MET A 137 6.59 -1.86 32.22
N GLU A 138 7.00 -3.09 32.54
CA GLU A 138 7.77 -3.97 31.68
C GLU A 138 6.87 -4.49 30.56
N SER A 139 7.03 -3.92 29.36
CA SER A 139 6.41 -4.49 28.16
C SER A 139 7.28 -5.64 27.71
N GLU A 140 6.79 -6.87 27.82
CA GLU A 140 7.36 -8.02 27.10
C GLU A 140 7.26 -7.71 25.60
N VAL A 141 8.36 -7.22 25.03
CA VAL A 141 8.54 -7.18 23.58
C VAL A 141 8.88 -8.62 23.20
N GLU A 142 7.86 -9.36 22.74
CA GLU A 142 8.12 -10.58 21.98
C GLU A 142 8.99 -10.20 20.78
N ASP A 143 10.16 -10.81 20.69
CA ASP A 143 11.08 -10.72 19.55
C ASP A 143 10.34 -11.17 18.27
N GLU A 144 9.69 -10.23 17.59
CA GLU A 144 9.43 -10.38 16.17
C GLU A 144 10.79 -10.45 15.49
N LYS A 145 11.11 -11.61 14.93
CA LYS A 145 12.30 -11.86 14.13
C LYS A 145 12.48 -10.73 13.12
N GLU A 146 13.40 -9.83 13.44
CA GLU A 146 13.99 -8.94 12.47
C GLU A 146 14.68 -9.81 11.42
N ASP A 147 14.06 -9.91 10.24
CA ASP A 147 14.77 -10.31 9.04
C ASP A 147 15.89 -9.27 8.86
N SER A 148 17.09 -9.62 9.33
CA SER A 148 18.32 -8.90 9.09
C SER A 148 18.67 -8.98 7.59
N ASP A 149 17.96 -8.22 6.75
CA ASP A 149 18.46 -7.87 5.43
C ASP A 149 19.53 -6.80 5.67
N SER A 150 20.77 -7.28 5.73
CA SER A 150 22.00 -6.52 5.85
C SER A 150 21.91 -5.15 5.16
N GLU A 151 22.01 -4.10 5.98
CA GLU A 151 22.37 -2.75 5.54
C GLU A 151 23.83 -2.75 5.06
N GLU A 152 24.07 -3.39 3.92
CA GLU A 152 25.27 -3.12 3.16
C GLU A 152 25.13 -1.73 2.56
N ASN A 153 25.89 -0.79 3.13
CA ASN A 153 26.32 0.48 2.57
C ASN A 153 26.67 0.31 1.08
N LYS A 154 25.67 0.45 0.20
CA LYS A 154 25.86 0.45 -1.24
C LYS A 154 25.83 1.89 -1.70
N GLU A 155 27.03 2.39 -1.93
CA GLU A 155 27.43 3.48 -2.82
C GLU A 155 26.30 3.97 -3.73
N LEU A 156 26.18 5.31 -3.82
CA LEU A 156 25.19 6.08 -4.57
C LEU A 156 24.80 5.42 -5.91
N LYS A 157 23.82 4.52 -5.86
CA LYS A 157 23.37 3.77 -7.03
C LYS A 157 22.84 4.74 -8.06
N THR A 158 23.27 4.58 -9.31
CA THR A 158 22.78 5.40 -10.41
C THR A 158 21.24 5.34 -10.46
N LYS A 159 20.57 6.41 -10.89
CA LYS A 159 19.08 6.45 -10.99
C LYS A 159 18.51 5.23 -11.74
N LYS A 160 19.28 4.63 -12.65
CA LYS A 160 18.92 3.42 -13.41
C LYS A 160 18.98 2.15 -12.54
N GLU A 161 19.98 2.01 -11.69
CA GLU A 161 20.11 0.87 -10.77
C GLU A 161 19.03 0.88 -9.69
N VAL A 162 18.74 2.05 -9.10
CA VAL A 162 17.64 2.20 -8.13
C VAL A 162 16.31 1.72 -8.74
N LYS A 163 16.02 2.11 -9.99
CA LYS A 163 14.83 1.65 -10.73
C LYS A 163 14.85 0.13 -10.99
N LYS A 164 16.01 -0.45 -11.33
CA LYS A 164 16.14 -1.91 -11.55
C LYS A 164 15.89 -2.68 -10.25
N ILE A 165 16.46 -2.23 -9.12
CA ILE A 165 16.31 -2.87 -7.81
C ILE A 165 14.84 -2.82 -7.36
N LEU A 166 14.21 -1.65 -7.44
CA LEU A 166 12.80 -1.49 -7.11
C LEU A 166 11.91 -2.37 -7.99
N LYS A 167 12.23 -2.49 -9.28
CA LYS A 167 11.51 -3.41 -10.20
C LYS A 167 11.67 -4.88 -9.79
N ILE A 168 12.86 -5.30 -9.37
CA ILE A 168 13.12 -6.68 -8.91
C ILE A 168 12.38 -6.94 -7.59
N GLN A 169 12.40 -5.98 -6.66
CA GLN A 169 11.64 -6.08 -5.41
C GLN A 169 10.13 -6.17 -5.70
N ALA A 170 9.62 -5.34 -6.62
CA ALA A 170 8.23 -5.37 -7.06
C ALA A 170 7.81 -6.73 -7.63
N THR A 171 8.62 -7.33 -8.50
CA THR A 171 8.31 -8.63 -9.10
C THR A 171 8.40 -9.75 -8.07
N LYS A 172 9.35 -9.70 -7.14
CA LYS A 172 9.43 -10.65 -6.01
C LYS A 172 8.21 -10.55 -5.09
N LYS A 173 7.78 -9.34 -4.71
CA LYS A 173 6.55 -9.11 -3.93
C LYS A 173 5.33 -9.67 -4.64
N LEU A 174 5.20 -9.41 -5.94
CA LEU A 174 4.10 -9.93 -6.76
C LEU A 174 4.12 -11.46 -6.85
N GLN A 175 5.30 -12.07 -7.00
CA GLN A 175 5.46 -13.52 -7.04
C GLN A 175 5.10 -14.19 -5.71
N LYS A 176 5.43 -13.55 -4.58
CA LYS A 176 5.10 -14.03 -3.23
C LYS A 176 3.62 -13.86 -2.89
N SER A 177 2.87 -12.97 -3.55
CA SER A 177 1.45 -12.73 -3.25
C SER A 177 0.60 -14.01 -3.35
N LYS A 178 -0.31 -14.21 -2.39
CA LYS A 178 -1.19 -15.38 -2.31
C LYS A 178 -2.02 -15.57 -3.58
N ILE A 179 -2.52 -14.46 -4.14
CA ILE A 179 -3.35 -14.45 -5.34
C ILE A 179 -2.55 -14.94 -6.56
N PHE A 180 -1.31 -14.48 -6.72
CA PHE A 180 -0.43 -14.92 -7.81
C PHE A 180 -0.02 -16.39 -7.64
N GLN A 181 0.27 -16.82 -6.42
CA GLN A 181 0.55 -18.23 -6.14
C GLN A 181 -0.66 -19.13 -6.46
N MET A 182 -1.87 -18.71 -6.09
CA MET A 182 -3.10 -19.43 -6.43
C MET A 182 -3.30 -19.54 -7.95
N LYS A 183 -3.09 -18.45 -8.68
CA LYS A 183 -3.13 -18.46 -10.16
C LYS A 183 -2.11 -19.45 -10.74
N ASN A 184 -0.86 -19.38 -10.30
CA ASN A 184 0.19 -20.29 -10.77
C ASN A 184 -0.13 -21.77 -10.47
N LYS A 185 -0.72 -22.07 -9.31
CA LYS A 185 -1.18 -23.43 -8.98
C LYS A 185 -2.27 -23.89 -9.95
N LEU A 186 -3.24 -23.04 -10.26
CA LEU A 186 -4.29 -23.35 -11.24
C LEU A 186 -3.71 -23.59 -12.65
N ASP A 187 -2.80 -22.72 -13.09
CA ASP A 187 -2.15 -22.82 -14.40
C ASP A 187 -1.30 -24.11 -14.49
N ARG A 188 -0.58 -24.48 -13.44
CA ARG A 188 0.15 -25.76 -13.35
C ARG A 188 -0.78 -26.96 -13.49
N ILE A 189 -1.92 -26.94 -12.81
CA ILE A 189 -2.92 -28.02 -12.91
C ILE A 189 -3.49 -28.10 -14.32
N GLN A 190 -3.80 -26.97 -14.95
CA GLN A 190 -4.30 -26.92 -16.32
C GLN A 190 -3.24 -27.45 -17.30
N ASN A 191 -2.00 -26.99 -17.20
CA ASN A 191 -0.89 -27.42 -18.05
C ASN A 191 -0.60 -28.93 -17.89
N LYS A 192 -0.63 -29.45 -16.67
CA LYS A 192 -0.49 -30.90 -16.43
C LYS A 192 -1.63 -31.69 -17.07
N LYS A 193 -2.87 -31.18 -17.04
CA LYS A 193 -4.03 -31.81 -17.67
C LYS A 193 -3.93 -31.77 -19.21
N THR A 194 -3.51 -30.65 -19.79
CA THR A 194 -3.36 -30.52 -21.24
C THR A 194 -2.22 -31.38 -21.76
N GLN A 195 -1.07 -31.41 -21.09
CA GLN A 195 0.05 -32.30 -21.43
C GLN A 195 -0.36 -33.78 -21.36
N LYS A 196 -1.03 -34.22 -20.29
CA LYS A 196 -1.53 -35.60 -20.20
C LYS A 196 -2.49 -35.96 -21.34
N LYS A 197 -3.34 -35.02 -21.78
CA LYS A 197 -4.22 -35.25 -22.94
C LYS A 197 -3.45 -35.35 -24.25
N LYS A 198 -2.43 -34.49 -24.46
CA LYS A 198 -1.56 -34.54 -25.64
C LYS A 198 -0.84 -35.89 -25.74
N VAL A 199 -0.17 -36.31 -24.66
CA VAL A 199 0.52 -37.61 -24.60
C VAL A 199 -0.44 -38.77 -24.90
N LYS A 200 -1.64 -38.78 -24.31
CA LYS A 200 -2.64 -39.82 -24.60
C LYS A 200 -3.09 -39.81 -26.07
N ASN A 201 -3.22 -38.64 -26.68
CA ASN A 201 -3.60 -38.53 -28.09
C ASN A 201 -2.48 -38.99 -29.02
N GLU A 202 -1.22 -38.66 -28.71
CA GLU A 202 -0.03 -39.15 -29.44
C GLU A 202 0.06 -40.67 -29.37
N GLN A 203 -0.04 -41.25 -28.18
CA GLN A 203 -0.05 -42.71 -28.01
C GLN A 203 -1.18 -43.40 -28.79
N LYS A 204 -2.37 -42.79 -28.87
CA LYS A 204 -3.47 -43.32 -29.69
C LYS A 204 -3.13 -43.28 -31.18
N LYS A 205 -2.54 -42.18 -31.66
CA LYS A 205 -2.08 -42.06 -33.05
C LYS A 205 -1.03 -43.11 -33.38
N ASP A 206 -0.05 -43.32 -32.52
CA ASP A 206 1.00 -44.33 -32.76
C ASP A 206 0.44 -45.76 -32.76
N LYS A 207 -0.51 -46.06 -31.87
CA LYS A 207 -1.23 -47.34 -31.87
C LYS A 207 -2.05 -47.54 -33.16
N SER A 208 -2.70 -46.49 -33.68
CA SER A 208 -3.42 -46.58 -34.95
C SER A 208 -2.48 -46.79 -36.14
N LYS A 209 -1.32 -46.11 -36.18
CA LYS A 209 -0.30 -46.31 -37.21
C LYS A 209 0.24 -47.74 -37.22
N LYS A 210 0.59 -48.28 -36.04
CA LYS A 210 1.05 -49.68 -35.90
C LYS A 210 -0.01 -50.70 -36.30
N LYS A 211 -1.30 -50.45 -36.01
CA LYS A 211 -2.40 -51.32 -36.47
C LYS A 211 -2.56 -51.32 -37.98
N ASN A 212 -2.42 -50.17 -38.63
CA ASN A 212 -2.52 -50.07 -40.09
C ASN A 212 -1.31 -50.74 -40.79
N HIS A 213 -0.13 -50.71 -40.16
CA HIS A 213 1.06 -51.35 -40.73
C HIS A 213 1.04 -52.89 -40.65
N ARG A 214 0.27 -53.46 -39.70
CA ARG A 214 0.05 -54.92 -39.54
C ARG A 214 -1.04 -55.51 -40.45
N LYS A 215 -1.77 -54.66 -41.19
CA LYS A 215 -2.86 -55.08 -42.10
C LYS A 215 -2.46 -55.04 -43.58
N LYS A 216 -1.21 -54.69 -43.89
CA LYS A 216 -0.56 -54.89 -45.18
C LYS A 216 0.41 -56.05 -45.04
#